data_AF-A0A3M8FV20-F1
#
_entry.id   AF-A0A3M8FV20-F1
#
_cell.length_a   1.000
_cell.length_b   1.000
_cell.length_c   1.000
_cell.angle_alpha   90.00
_cell.angle_beta   90.00
_cell.angle_gamma   90.00
#
_symmetry.space_group_name_H-M   'P 1'
#
loop_
_entity.id
_entity.type
_entity.pdbx_description
1 polymer ?
#
loop_
_entity_poly.entity_id
_entity_poly.type
_entity_poly.pdbx_seq_one_letter_code
_entity_poly.pdbx_strand_id
1 'polypeptide(L)'
;MIRSVSLLALAMCAGAASSQQVLPADFENNTKLDRLFAFGGVTSFQTAHSPRLVYEETSYQLDIAFSSASSLNFSNVGLGVLDTGISGFQLDSNADVFSITVLAPADLPGGLELIVTLRDDDNNDGQVDITSDDDEWISDPIAIADGLAIYNVPISSFTDGNPGAGNDTTDFSSGPAGGMVLTFQTSTSLPEGRIVTPITLFIDHAGVFIGEQTIPGDQCLADVNDDGTLSPTDFTAWLNVFNNQSPECDQNGDNTCTPTDFTAWITNFNAGC
;
A
#
# COMPACT_ATOMS: atom_id res chain seq x y z
N MET A 1 -5.36 8.38 67.05
CA MET A 1 -5.26 9.04 65.73
C MET A 1 -4.20 8.30 64.93
N ILE A 2 -4.60 7.36 64.10
CA ILE A 2 -3.70 6.62 63.19
C ILE A 2 -4.00 7.18 61.80
N ARG A 3 -3.01 7.84 61.18
CA ARG A 3 -3.12 8.41 59.83
C ARG A 3 -2.81 7.31 58.81
N SER A 4 -3.80 6.90 58.04
CA SER A 4 -3.59 6.07 56.85
C SER A 4 -2.86 6.87 55.78
N VAL A 5 -1.74 6.31 55.30
CA VAL A 5 -1.02 6.80 54.12
C VAL A 5 -1.55 6.00 52.93
N SER A 6 -2.26 6.67 52.02
CA SER A 6 -2.70 6.07 50.77
C SER A 6 -1.55 6.09 49.76
N LEU A 7 -1.10 4.91 49.35
CA LEU A 7 -0.19 4.72 48.22
C LEU A 7 -0.94 5.03 46.93
N LEU A 8 -0.49 6.06 46.21
CA LEU A 8 -0.97 6.41 44.88
C LEU A 8 -0.17 5.57 43.86
N ALA A 9 -0.82 4.57 43.26
CA ALA A 9 -0.24 3.79 42.18
C ALA A 9 -0.27 4.63 40.89
N LEU A 10 0.91 4.99 40.37
CA LEU A 10 1.07 5.54 39.03
C LEU A 10 0.78 4.41 38.03
N ALA A 11 -0.36 4.46 37.35
CA ALA A 11 -0.60 3.64 36.17
C ALA A 11 0.18 4.24 35.00
N MET A 12 1.28 3.59 34.61
CA MET A 12 1.94 3.87 33.35
C MET A 12 1.09 3.27 32.24
N CYS A 13 0.42 4.11 31.46
CA CYS A 13 -0.11 3.73 30.16
C CYS A 13 1.06 3.56 29.21
N ALA A 14 1.55 2.33 29.06
CA ALA A 14 2.31 1.96 27.87
C ALA A 14 1.31 1.97 26.70
N GLY A 15 1.43 2.95 25.81
CA GLY A 15 0.81 2.85 24.50
C GLY A 15 1.40 1.62 23.83
N ALA A 16 0.57 0.63 23.53
CA ALA A 16 1.00 -0.45 22.67
C ALA A 16 1.24 0.18 21.30
N ALA A 17 2.51 0.35 20.93
CA ALA A 17 2.87 0.35 19.53
C ALA A 17 2.45 -1.03 19.02
N SER A 18 1.29 -1.10 18.35
CA SER A 18 0.92 -2.29 17.61
C SER A 18 2.02 -2.51 16.60
N SER A 19 2.82 -3.57 16.77
CA SER A 19 3.71 -3.98 15.69
C SER A 19 2.80 -4.25 14.50
N GLN A 20 2.88 -3.40 13.48
CA GLN A 20 2.14 -3.57 12.25
C GLN A 20 2.50 -4.96 11.75
N GLN A 21 1.49 -5.82 11.72
CA GLN A 21 1.65 -7.21 11.36
C GLN A 21 1.94 -7.20 9.87
N VAL A 22 3.23 -7.35 9.55
CA VAL A 22 3.79 -7.38 8.20
C VAL A 22 2.96 -8.38 7.40
N LEU A 23 2.17 -7.89 6.44
CA LEU A 23 1.69 -8.72 5.35
C LEU A 23 2.91 -9.36 4.69
N PRO A 24 2.78 -10.51 4.02
CA PRO A 24 3.90 -11.11 3.31
C PRO A 24 4.13 -10.28 2.05
N ALA A 25 4.75 -9.13 2.26
CA ALA A 25 5.33 -8.17 1.34
C ALA A 25 4.31 -7.53 0.37
N ASP A 26 4.16 -6.20 0.33
CA ASP A 26 5.17 -5.26 -0.17
C ASP A 26 6.02 -5.87 -1.29
N PHE A 27 6.48 -5.12 -2.27
CA PHE A 27 7.18 -5.71 -3.41
C PHE A 27 8.56 -6.34 -3.07
N GLU A 28 8.89 -6.40 -1.77
CA GLU A 28 10.17 -6.78 -1.17
C GLU A 28 10.50 -8.27 -1.20
N ASN A 29 9.53 -9.18 -1.10
CA ASN A 29 9.82 -10.63 -1.07
C ASN A 29 9.74 -11.31 -2.45
N ASN A 30 9.86 -10.55 -3.54
CA ASN A 30 9.70 -11.01 -4.93
C ASN A 30 8.27 -11.45 -5.32
N THR A 31 7.25 -11.09 -4.55
CA THR A 31 5.86 -11.22 -5.02
C THR A 31 5.68 -10.22 -6.16
N LYS A 32 5.54 -10.73 -7.39
CA LYS A 32 5.41 -9.90 -8.59
C LYS A 32 3.94 -9.81 -8.95
N LEU A 33 3.46 -8.58 -9.13
CA LEU A 33 2.20 -8.37 -9.85
C LEU A 33 2.43 -8.70 -11.32
N ASP A 34 1.87 -9.82 -11.75
CA ASP A 34 1.94 -10.22 -13.14
C ASP A 34 1.03 -9.36 -14.01
N ARG A 35 1.42 -9.24 -15.27
CA ARG A 35 0.63 -8.58 -16.29
C ARG A 35 -0.52 -9.51 -16.68
N LEU A 36 -1.75 -9.13 -16.35
CA LEU A 36 -2.91 -9.96 -16.63
C LEU A 36 -3.55 -9.59 -17.98
N PHE A 37 -3.86 -8.31 -18.18
CA PHE A 37 -4.51 -7.86 -19.41
C PHE A 37 -4.25 -6.40 -19.74
N ALA A 38 -4.48 -6.05 -21.00
CA ALA A 38 -4.72 -4.68 -21.43
C ALA A 38 -5.83 -4.68 -22.47
N PHE A 39 -6.72 -3.70 -22.37
CA PHE A 39 -7.82 -3.55 -23.30
C PHE A 39 -8.05 -2.05 -23.60
N GLY A 40 -8.74 -1.78 -24.71
CA GLY A 40 -9.03 -0.42 -25.11
C GLY A 40 -7.86 0.25 -25.84
N GLY A 41 -7.71 1.55 -25.60
CA GLY A 41 -6.65 2.37 -26.18
C GLY A 41 -5.29 2.22 -25.54
N VAL A 42 -4.89 1.04 -25.06
CA VAL A 42 -3.53 0.83 -24.53
C VAL A 42 -2.63 0.33 -25.67
N THR A 43 -1.57 1.07 -26.01
CA THR A 43 -0.58 0.63 -27.01
C THR A 43 0.44 -0.33 -26.42
N SER A 44 0.83 -0.10 -25.18
CA SER A 44 1.74 -0.96 -24.43
C SER A 44 1.62 -0.68 -22.94
N PHE A 45 1.92 -1.67 -22.12
CA PHE A 45 2.18 -1.45 -20.71
C PHE A 45 3.31 -2.37 -20.24
N GLN A 46 4.11 -1.89 -19.31
CA GLN A 46 5.28 -2.58 -18.77
C GLN A 46 5.29 -2.46 -17.25
N THR A 47 5.92 -3.43 -16.61
CA THR A 47 6.09 -3.43 -15.17
C THR A 47 7.53 -3.76 -14.81
N ALA A 48 8.02 -3.16 -13.72
CA ALA A 48 9.36 -3.40 -13.20
C ALA A 48 9.43 -3.10 -11.70
N HIS A 49 10.35 -3.77 -10.99
CA HIS A 49 10.73 -3.31 -9.66
C HIS A 49 11.49 -1.98 -9.80
N SER A 50 11.24 -1.08 -8.85
CA SER A 50 11.84 0.24 -8.77
C SER A 50 12.45 0.45 -7.38
N PRO A 51 13.71 0.92 -7.28
CA PRO A 51 14.30 1.28 -5.99
C PRO A 51 13.72 2.57 -5.41
N ARG A 52 12.69 3.14 -6.04
CA ARG A 52 12.01 4.32 -5.53
C ARG A 52 11.16 3.92 -4.32
N LEU A 53 11.36 4.60 -3.21
CA LEU A 53 10.56 4.43 -2.00
C LEU A 53 9.24 5.21 -2.15
N VAL A 54 8.12 4.51 -1.99
CA VAL A 54 6.76 5.08 -2.07
C VAL A 54 6.05 4.89 -0.74
N TYR A 55 6.18 3.71 -0.14
CA TYR A 55 5.76 3.41 1.21
C TYR A 55 6.94 2.89 2.03
N GLU A 56 7.54 1.75 1.64
CA GLU A 56 8.71 1.15 2.29
C GLU A 56 9.68 0.56 1.24
N GLU A 57 10.98 0.52 1.55
CA GLU A 57 12.06 -0.13 0.77
C GLU A 57 12.07 0.06 -0.78
N THR A 58 11.20 -0.63 -1.52
CA THR A 58 11.06 -0.58 -3.00
C THR A 58 9.60 -0.45 -3.45
N SER A 59 9.40 0.01 -4.69
CA SER A 59 8.08 0.09 -5.31
C SER A 59 7.99 -0.68 -6.61
N TYR A 60 6.76 -0.91 -7.06
CA TYR A 60 6.47 -1.47 -8.37
C TYR A 60 6.13 -0.39 -9.37
N GLN A 61 6.96 -0.23 -10.39
CA GLN A 61 6.73 0.70 -11.48
C GLN A 61 5.78 0.07 -12.51
N LEU A 62 4.72 0.80 -12.85
CA LEU A 62 3.79 0.51 -13.94
C LEU A 62 3.86 1.64 -14.97
N ASP A 63 4.37 1.32 -16.17
CA ASP A 63 4.35 2.23 -17.31
C ASP A 63 3.20 1.86 -18.25
N ILE A 64 2.33 2.83 -18.56
CA ILE A 64 1.20 2.66 -19.45
C ILE A 64 1.32 3.66 -20.60
N ALA A 65 1.38 3.16 -21.83
CA ALA A 65 1.29 3.99 -23.02
C ALA A 65 -0.11 3.87 -23.61
N PHE A 66 -0.80 5.00 -23.70
CA PHE A 66 -2.11 5.09 -24.31
C PHE A 66 -2.04 5.53 -25.78
N SER A 67 -3.04 5.12 -26.55
CA SER A 67 -3.23 5.41 -27.96
C SER A 67 -4.25 6.53 -28.12
N SER A 68 -3.91 7.53 -28.94
CA SER A 68 -4.90 8.49 -29.43
C SER A 68 -5.79 7.93 -30.54
N ALA A 69 -5.48 6.74 -31.07
CA ALA A 69 -6.10 6.17 -32.26
C ALA A 69 -7.17 5.08 -31.99
N SER A 70 -7.50 4.80 -30.72
CA SER A 70 -8.53 3.80 -30.41
C SER A 70 -9.93 4.33 -30.66
N SER A 71 -10.80 3.51 -31.25
CA SER A 71 -12.23 3.80 -31.36
C SER A 71 -13.01 3.51 -30.06
N LEU A 72 -12.31 3.09 -29.00
CA LEU A 72 -12.88 2.79 -27.69
C LEU A 72 -12.74 4.00 -26.78
N ASN A 73 -13.81 4.29 -26.03
CA ASN A 73 -13.92 5.43 -25.11
C ASN A 73 -13.38 5.11 -23.70
N PHE A 74 -12.62 4.02 -23.55
CA PHE A 74 -11.94 3.69 -22.32
C PHE A 74 -10.70 2.84 -22.64
N SER A 75 -9.74 2.87 -21.72
CA SER A 75 -8.52 2.09 -21.75
C SER A 75 -8.27 1.55 -20.37
N ASN A 76 -7.89 0.28 -20.25
CA ASN A 76 -7.54 -0.29 -18.96
C ASN A 76 -6.37 -1.29 -19.07
N VAL A 77 -5.66 -1.41 -17.97
CA VAL A 77 -4.63 -2.42 -17.75
C VAL A 77 -4.91 -3.12 -16.43
N GLY A 78 -4.72 -4.43 -16.42
CA GLY A 78 -4.86 -5.27 -15.24
C GLY A 78 -3.51 -5.83 -14.84
N LEU A 79 -3.16 -5.62 -13.57
CA LEU A 79 -2.04 -6.26 -12.90
C LEU A 79 -2.57 -7.10 -11.75
N GLY A 80 -1.89 -8.19 -11.38
CA GLY A 80 -2.38 -8.98 -10.29
C GLY A 80 -1.62 -10.26 -10.06
N VAL A 81 -2.14 -11.02 -9.11
CA VAL A 81 -1.72 -12.37 -8.78
C VAL A 81 -2.98 -13.22 -8.74
N LEU A 82 -2.91 -14.40 -9.34
CA LEU A 82 -4.00 -15.37 -9.40
C LEU A 82 -3.49 -16.69 -8.83
N ASP A 83 -4.41 -17.51 -8.31
CA ASP A 83 -4.13 -18.86 -7.78
C ASP A 83 -2.94 -18.88 -6.80
N THR A 84 -2.76 -17.80 -6.04
CA THR A 84 -1.65 -17.68 -5.12
C THR A 84 -2.07 -18.27 -3.80
N GLY A 85 -1.32 -19.24 -3.29
CA GLY A 85 -1.63 -19.86 -2.01
C GLY A 85 -1.77 -18.81 -0.90
N ILE A 86 -2.71 -18.97 0.04
CA ILE A 86 -2.93 -18.03 1.15
C ILE A 86 -1.65 -17.81 1.98
N SER A 87 -0.68 -18.71 1.99
CA SER A 87 0.62 -18.39 2.61
C SER A 87 1.36 -17.21 1.96
N GLY A 88 1.08 -16.92 0.68
CA GLY A 88 1.53 -15.74 -0.06
C GLY A 88 0.55 -14.55 0.00
N PHE A 89 -0.67 -14.78 0.48
CA PHE A 89 -1.67 -13.80 0.89
C PHE A 89 -1.91 -13.99 2.39
N GLN A 90 -0.96 -13.63 3.28
CA GLN A 90 -1.18 -13.77 4.73
C GLN A 90 -2.21 -12.74 5.17
N LEU A 91 -3.46 -13.07 4.89
CA LEU A 91 -4.62 -12.31 5.27
C LEU A 91 -4.82 -12.56 6.74
N ASP A 92 -4.77 -11.49 7.53
CA ASP A 92 -5.22 -11.59 8.90
C ASP A 92 -6.71 -11.94 8.88
N SER A 93 -7.12 -12.91 9.69
CA SER A 93 -8.52 -13.30 9.85
C SER A 93 -9.46 -12.15 10.24
N ASN A 94 -8.91 -11.03 10.72
CA ASN A 94 -9.66 -9.81 11.08
C ASN A 94 -9.44 -8.65 10.11
N ALA A 95 -8.81 -8.88 8.96
CA ALA A 95 -8.60 -7.84 7.97
C ALA A 95 -9.94 -7.30 7.48
N ASP A 96 -10.07 -5.98 7.41
CA ASP A 96 -11.33 -5.27 7.11
C ASP A 96 -11.17 -4.17 6.06
N VAL A 97 -9.94 -3.92 5.60
CA VAL A 97 -9.59 -2.88 4.63
C VAL A 97 -8.62 -3.43 3.60
N PHE A 98 -8.91 -3.24 2.31
CA PHE A 98 -7.88 -3.26 1.27
C PHE A 98 -7.14 -1.91 1.27
N SER A 99 -5.81 -1.92 1.22
CA SER A 99 -5.01 -0.70 1.08
C SER A 99 -4.00 -0.83 -0.05
N ILE A 100 -3.66 0.32 -0.64
CA ILE A 100 -2.64 0.47 -1.68
C ILE A 100 -2.09 1.89 -1.64
N THR A 101 -0.78 2.02 -1.76
CA THR A 101 -0.12 3.30 -1.94
C THR A 101 0.25 3.48 -3.41
N VAL A 102 -0.13 4.63 -3.98
CA VAL A 102 0.18 4.97 -5.37
C VAL A 102 0.83 6.33 -5.42
N LEU A 103 1.98 6.40 -6.08
CA LEU A 103 2.62 7.62 -6.50
C LEU A 103 2.40 7.82 -8.00
N ALA A 104 1.49 8.73 -8.33
CA ALA A 104 1.19 9.16 -9.69
C ALA A 104 2.01 10.40 -10.10
N PRO A 105 2.12 10.70 -11.41
CA PRO A 105 2.73 11.94 -11.87
C PRO A 105 2.02 13.17 -11.29
N ALA A 106 2.78 14.22 -10.97
CA ALA A 106 2.24 15.47 -10.41
C ALA A 106 1.32 16.24 -11.40
N ASP A 107 1.34 15.86 -12.67
CA ASP A 107 0.50 16.41 -13.74
C ASP A 107 -0.44 15.33 -14.31
N LEU A 108 -0.82 14.34 -13.47
CA LEU A 108 -1.74 13.28 -13.87
C LEU A 108 -2.99 13.89 -14.53
N PRO A 109 -3.26 13.56 -15.80
CA PRO A 109 -4.52 13.92 -16.42
C PRO A 109 -5.63 13.27 -15.59
N GLY A 110 -6.54 14.08 -15.03
CA GLY A 110 -7.61 13.56 -14.18
C GLY A 110 -8.42 12.46 -14.87
N GLY A 111 -9.13 11.67 -14.07
CA GLY A 111 -9.94 10.56 -14.54
C GLY A 111 -9.14 9.29 -14.85
N LEU A 112 -7.99 9.08 -14.23
CA LEU A 112 -7.50 7.72 -14.00
C LEU A 112 -8.22 7.16 -12.77
N GLU A 113 -8.72 5.94 -12.86
CA GLU A 113 -9.43 5.23 -11.79
C GLU A 113 -8.76 3.88 -11.52
N LEU A 114 -8.80 3.44 -10.27
CA LEU A 114 -8.43 2.11 -9.81
C LEU A 114 -9.70 1.32 -9.49
N ILE A 115 -9.78 0.09 -9.96
CA ILE A 115 -10.73 -0.92 -9.50
C ILE A 115 -9.91 -2.06 -8.89
N VAL A 116 -10.31 -2.50 -7.70
CA VAL A 116 -9.70 -3.62 -7.00
C VAL A 116 -10.65 -4.81 -7.09
N THR A 117 -10.13 -5.94 -7.50
CA THR A 117 -10.84 -7.22 -7.48
C THR A 117 -10.12 -8.18 -6.55
N LEU A 118 -10.83 -8.74 -5.58
CA LEU A 118 -10.36 -9.80 -4.70
C LEU A 118 -11.10 -11.09 -5.03
N ARG A 119 -10.43 -12.23 -4.91
CA ARG A 119 -11.03 -13.54 -5.18
C ARG A 119 -10.64 -14.54 -4.10
N ASP A 120 -11.58 -15.39 -3.73
CA ASP A 120 -11.39 -16.47 -2.76
C ASP A 120 -11.52 -17.85 -3.45
N ASP A 121 -10.96 -18.89 -2.82
CA ASP A 121 -11.05 -20.30 -3.21
C ASP A 121 -11.96 -21.02 -2.21
N ASP A 122 -13.27 -21.00 -2.46
CA ASP A 122 -14.27 -21.47 -1.49
C ASP A 122 -14.31 -23.00 -1.41
N ASN A 123 -14.00 -23.67 -2.53
CA ASN A 123 -14.07 -25.13 -2.64
C ASN A 123 -12.80 -25.83 -2.11
N ASN A 124 -11.76 -25.06 -1.82
CA ASN A 124 -10.46 -25.49 -1.32
C ASN A 124 -9.66 -26.41 -2.27
N ASP A 125 -9.79 -26.20 -3.58
CA ASP A 125 -9.10 -27.02 -4.58
C ASP A 125 -7.74 -26.47 -5.02
N GLY A 126 -7.40 -25.25 -4.57
CA GLY A 126 -6.15 -24.56 -4.86
C GLY A 126 -6.15 -23.77 -6.16
N GLN A 127 -7.30 -23.58 -6.80
CA GLN A 127 -7.51 -22.74 -7.98
C GLN A 127 -8.58 -21.71 -7.67
N VAL A 128 -8.56 -20.58 -8.41
CA VAL A 128 -9.57 -19.53 -8.33
C VAL A 128 -10.39 -19.51 -9.63
N ASP A 129 -11.58 -20.11 -9.59
CA ASP A 129 -12.45 -20.42 -10.72
C ASP A 129 -13.77 -19.64 -10.76
N ILE A 130 -13.69 -18.33 -11.00
CA ILE A 130 -14.83 -17.37 -11.02
C ILE A 130 -16.09 -17.74 -11.83
N THR A 131 -16.07 -18.79 -12.64
CA THR A 131 -17.22 -19.30 -13.40
C THR A 131 -18.01 -20.41 -12.71
N SER A 132 -17.53 -20.95 -11.58
CA SER A 132 -18.16 -22.07 -10.88
C SER A 132 -18.36 -21.79 -9.40
N ASP A 133 -17.36 -22.05 -8.57
CA ASP A 133 -17.53 -22.21 -7.13
C ASP A 133 -16.60 -21.33 -6.31
N ASP A 134 -16.06 -20.29 -6.92
CA ASP A 134 -15.24 -19.28 -6.26
C ASP A 134 -15.80 -17.86 -6.44
N ASP A 135 -15.84 -17.11 -5.34
CA ASP A 135 -16.35 -15.75 -5.29
C ASP A 135 -15.36 -14.71 -5.84
N GLU A 136 -15.90 -13.69 -6.53
CA GLU A 136 -15.19 -12.51 -7.01
C GLU A 136 -15.80 -11.25 -6.38
N TRP A 137 -14.97 -10.43 -5.75
CA TRP A 137 -15.39 -9.22 -5.05
C TRP A 137 -14.76 -7.99 -5.69
N ILE A 138 -15.57 -7.00 -6.08
CA ILE A 138 -15.13 -5.85 -6.88
C ILE A 138 -15.42 -4.55 -6.13
N SER A 139 -14.43 -3.66 -6.05
CA SER A 139 -14.62 -2.30 -5.50
C SER A 139 -15.36 -1.39 -6.47
N ASP A 140 -15.98 -0.33 -5.94
CA ASP A 140 -16.32 0.83 -6.77
C ASP A 140 -15.05 1.45 -7.40
N PRO A 141 -15.15 2.17 -8.54
CA PRO A 141 -14.01 2.87 -9.11
C PRO A 141 -13.48 3.98 -8.19
N ILE A 142 -12.17 3.97 -7.95
CA ILE A 142 -11.46 4.90 -7.06
C ILE A 142 -10.68 5.89 -7.92
N ALA A 143 -11.02 7.17 -7.87
CA ALA A 143 -10.26 8.19 -8.60
C ALA A 143 -8.83 8.30 -8.06
N ILE A 144 -7.84 8.17 -8.94
CA ILE A 144 -6.42 8.33 -8.59
C ILE A 144 -6.06 9.81 -8.62
N ALA A 145 -5.57 10.31 -7.49
CA ALA A 145 -5.03 11.66 -7.35
C ALA A 145 -3.63 11.77 -7.97
N ASP A 146 -3.19 12.99 -8.27
CA ASP A 146 -1.80 13.28 -8.59
C ASP A 146 -0.91 13.18 -7.34
N GLY A 147 0.37 12.86 -7.53
CA GLY A 147 1.31 12.71 -6.42
C GLY A 147 1.11 11.43 -5.61
N LEU A 148 1.56 11.45 -4.35
CA LEU A 148 1.52 10.32 -3.42
C LEU A 148 0.18 10.27 -2.69
N ALA A 149 -0.48 9.12 -2.73
CA ALA A 149 -1.74 8.89 -2.01
C ALA A 149 -1.86 7.43 -1.56
N ILE A 150 -2.58 7.23 -0.45
CA ILE A 150 -3.00 5.92 0.03
C ILE A 150 -4.52 5.76 -0.14
N TYR A 151 -4.93 4.59 -0.63
CA TYR A 151 -6.34 4.29 -0.91
C TYR A 151 -6.78 3.13 -0.02
N ASN A 152 -7.46 3.48 1.07
CA ASN A 152 -8.10 2.51 1.95
C ASN A 152 -9.53 2.25 1.47
N VAL A 153 -9.83 0.99 1.15
CA VAL A 153 -11.13 0.54 0.65
C VAL A 153 -11.67 -0.48 1.65
N PRO A 154 -12.72 -0.17 2.42
CA PRO A 154 -13.32 -1.14 3.33
C PRO A 154 -13.75 -2.39 2.56
N ILE A 155 -13.39 -3.59 3.03
CA ILE A 155 -13.80 -4.86 2.41
C ILE A 155 -15.33 -4.92 2.29
N SER A 156 -16.03 -4.43 3.32
CA SER A 156 -17.50 -4.35 3.34
C SER A 156 -18.12 -3.47 2.24
N SER A 157 -17.32 -2.69 1.50
CA SER A 157 -17.77 -1.89 0.36
C SER A 157 -17.63 -2.61 -0.99
N PHE A 158 -16.95 -3.76 -1.02
CA PHE A 158 -16.85 -4.56 -2.23
C PHE A 158 -18.20 -5.18 -2.55
N THR A 159 -18.51 -5.26 -3.84
CA THR A 159 -19.71 -5.91 -4.36
C THR A 159 -19.32 -7.23 -4.98
N ASP A 160 -20.11 -8.26 -4.71
CA ASP A 160 -20.02 -9.55 -5.38
C ASP A 160 -20.20 -9.38 -6.91
N GLY A 161 -19.14 -9.73 -7.64
CA GLY A 161 -19.00 -9.63 -9.08
C GLY A 161 -19.58 -10.83 -9.83
N ASN A 162 -19.80 -11.97 -9.16
CA ASN A 162 -20.35 -13.18 -9.73
C ASN A 162 -21.41 -13.86 -8.84
N PRO A 163 -22.52 -13.16 -8.48
CA PRO A 163 -23.48 -13.67 -7.52
C PRO A 163 -24.03 -15.06 -7.85
N GLY A 164 -24.00 -15.95 -6.86
CA GLY A 164 -24.40 -17.35 -6.95
C GLY A 164 -23.32 -18.29 -7.47
N ALA A 165 -22.11 -17.80 -7.76
CA ALA A 165 -20.90 -18.60 -7.64
C ALA A 165 -20.53 -18.78 -6.16
N GLY A 166 -19.61 -19.69 -5.87
CA GLY A 166 -19.07 -19.90 -4.53
C GLY A 166 -20.08 -19.93 -3.40
N ASN A 167 -19.78 -19.17 -2.35
CA ASN A 167 -20.52 -19.18 -1.09
C ASN A 167 -21.24 -17.84 -0.80
N ASP A 168 -21.04 -16.82 -1.66
CA ASP A 168 -21.51 -15.44 -1.54
C ASP A 168 -21.07 -14.74 -0.23
N THR A 169 -19.91 -15.11 0.34
CA THR A 169 -19.36 -14.51 1.58
C THR A 169 -17.97 -13.92 1.35
N THR A 170 -17.72 -12.74 1.93
CA THR A 170 -16.39 -12.14 1.94
C THR A 170 -15.53 -12.82 2.99
N ASP A 171 -14.96 -13.99 2.68
CA ASP A 171 -14.14 -14.75 3.63
C ASP A 171 -12.79 -15.19 3.10
N PHE A 172 -12.06 -14.28 2.43
CA PHE A 172 -10.75 -14.43 1.77
C PHE A 172 -9.64 -15.23 2.49
N SER A 173 -9.82 -15.60 3.76
CA SER A 173 -8.94 -16.46 4.55
C SER A 173 -9.39 -17.93 4.64
N SER A 174 -10.49 -18.29 3.97
CA SER A 174 -11.16 -19.59 4.11
C SER A 174 -10.54 -20.69 3.25
N GLY A 175 -9.98 -20.33 2.09
CA GLY A 175 -9.38 -21.23 1.10
C GLY A 175 -7.88 -21.48 1.25
N PRO A 176 -7.28 -22.36 0.42
CA PRO A 176 -5.84 -22.53 0.29
C PRO A 176 -5.23 -21.57 -0.73
N ALA A 177 -6.03 -20.93 -1.59
CA ALA A 177 -5.59 -19.96 -2.60
C ALA A 177 -6.47 -18.69 -2.60
N GLY A 178 -5.98 -17.64 -3.27
CA GLY A 178 -6.72 -16.41 -3.50
C GLY A 178 -6.13 -15.61 -4.66
N GLY A 179 -6.80 -14.51 -4.99
CA GLY A 179 -6.38 -13.64 -6.08
C GLY A 179 -6.63 -12.16 -5.80
N MET A 180 -5.80 -11.32 -6.42
CA MET A 180 -6.00 -9.88 -6.46
C MET A 180 -5.71 -9.36 -7.86
N VAL A 181 -6.61 -8.51 -8.36
CA VAL A 181 -6.42 -7.77 -9.61
C VAL A 181 -6.57 -6.28 -9.34
N LEU A 182 -5.55 -5.52 -9.71
CA LEU A 182 -5.54 -4.07 -9.76
C LEU A 182 -5.77 -3.63 -11.20
N THR A 183 -6.94 -3.03 -11.45
CA THR A 183 -7.30 -2.50 -12.76
C THR A 183 -7.17 -0.99 -12.77
N PHE A 184 -6.23 -0.47 -13.55
CA PHE A 184 -6.11 0.96 -13.81
C PHE A 184 -6.85 1.29 -15.10
N GLN A 185 -7.87 2.14 -15.03
CA GLN A 185 -8.72 2.49 -16.16
C GLN A 185 -8.91 3.99 -16.34
N THR A 186 -9.21 4.41 -17.55
CA THR A 186 -9.65 5.79 -17.81
C THR A 186 -11.14 5.93 -17.52
N SER A 187 -11.51 6.96 -16.75
CA SER A 187 -12.87 7.29 -16.39
C SER A 187 -13.72 7.51 -17.63
N THR A 188 -14.89 6.87 -17.63
CA THR A 188 -15.89 7.02 -18.70
C THR A 188 -16.49 8.42 -18.77
N SER A 189 -16.31 9.23 -17.71
CA SER A 189 -16.81 10.59 -17.60
C SER A 189 -15.92 11.64 -18.28
N LEU A 190 -14.68 11.31 -18.63
CA LEU A 190 -13.79 12.22 -19.34
C LEU A 190 -14.36 12.55 -20.73
N PRO A 191 -14.27 13.81 -21.22
CA PRO A 191 -14.54 14.11 -22.61
C PRO A 191 -13.64 13.24 -23.51
N GLU A 192 -14.25 12.42 -24.36
CA GLU A 192 -13.57 11.38 -25.16
C GLU A 192 -13.01 10.17 -24.38
N GLY A 193 -13.22 10.12 -23.06
CA GLY A 193 -12.98 8.95 -22.20
C GLY A 193 -11.54 8.46 -22.13
N ARG A 194 -10.57 9.28 -22.54
CA ARG A 194 -9.20 8.81 -22.79
C ARG A 194 -8.11 9.72 -22.23
N ILE A 195 -7.17 9.08 -21.57
CA ILE A 195 -5.82 9.60 -21.38
C ILE A 195 -5.03 9.19 -22.63
N VAL A 196 -4.28 10.11 -23.23
CA VAL A 196 -3.44 9.83 -24.42
C VAL A 196 -1.96 10.04 -24.16
N THR A 197 -1.62 10.59 -23.00
CA THR A 197 -0.24 10.77 -22.57
C THR A 197 0.19 9.51 -21.82
N PRO A 198 1.40 8.98 -22.07
CA PRO A 198 1.94 7.90 -21.24
C PRO A 198 1.95 8.28 -19.76
N ILE A 199 1.64 7.32 -18.89
CA ILE A 199 1.65 7.48 -17.44
C ILE A 199 2.63 6.46 -16.86
N THR A 200 3.40 6.89 -15.86
CA THR A 200 4.17 6.02 -14.98
C THR A 200 3.59 6.13 -13.58
N LEU A 201 3.15 5.01 -13.01
CA LEU A 201 2.75 4.89 -11.61
C LEU A 201 3.83 4.13 -10.85
N PHE A 202 4.01 4.47 -9.58
CA PHE A 202 4.70 3.61 -8.63
C PHE A 202 3.68 3.12 -7.61
N ILE A 203 3.61 1.81 -7.43
CA ILE A 203 2.64 1.13 -6.57
C ILE A 203 3.42 0.49 -5.44
N ASP A 204 2.89 0.58 -4.23
CA ASP A 204 3.47 -0.01 -3.04
C ASP A 204 2.38 -0.38 -2.05
N HIS A 205 2.69 -1.21 -1.05
CA HIS A 205 1.78 -1.50 0.06
C HIS A 205 0.36 -1.92 -0.35
N ALA A 206 0.27 -2.76 -1.38
CA ALA A 206 -0.99 -3.27 -1.91
C ALA A 206 -1.37 -4.59 -1.24
N GLY A 207 -2.46 -4.61 -0.46
CA GLY A 207 -2.89 -5.80 0.27
C GLY A 207 -4.16 -5.57 1.10
N VAL A 208 -4.49 -6.55 1.94
CA VAL A 208 -5.65 -6.48 2.85
C VAL A 208 -5.16 -6.48 4.29
N PHE A 209 -5.60 -5.50 5.08
CA PHE A 209 -5.06 -5.16 6.38
C PHE A 209 -6.16 -5.07 7.45
N ILE A 210 -5.73 -5.09 8.71
CA ILE A 210 -6.56 -4.65 9.83
C ILE A 210 -6.45 -3.12 9.94
N GLY A 211 -7.58 -2.44 9.77
CA GLY A 211 -7.70 -1.00 9.88
C GLY A 211 -7.17 -0.25 8.66
N GLU A 212 -7.48 1.06 8.63
CA GLU A 212 -6.95 1.95 7.61
C GLU A 212 -5.43 2.07 7.75
N GLN A 213 -4.72 1.95 6.63
CA GLN A 213 -3.30 2.22 6.57
C GLN A 213 -3.07 3.71 6.36
N THR A 214 -1.92 4.21 6.81
CA THR A 214 -1.49 5.58 6.57
C THR A 214 -0.17 5.55 5.86
N ILE A 215 0.07 6.49 4.95
CA ILE A 215 1.44 6.75 4.48
C ILE A 215 2.27 6.94 5.76
N PRO A 216 3.37 6.19 5.97
CA PRO A 216 4.29 6.44 7.05
C PRO A 216 4.72 7.88 6.82
N GLY A 217 4.18 8.81 7.63
CA GLY A 217 4.31 10.23 7.33
C GLY A 217 5.78 10.51 7.15
N ASP A 218 6.19 11.11 6.00
CA ASP A 218 7.58 11.25 5.54
C ASP A 218 8.49 11.17 6.74
N GLN A 219 9.02 9.96 7.02
CA GLN A 219 9.57 9.68 8.34
C GLN A 219 10.67 10.70 8.49
N CYS A 220 10.41 11.72 9.30
CA CYS A 220 11.23 12.90 9.26
C CYS A 220 12.46 12.45 9.98
N LEU A 221 13.47 11.98 9.22
CA LEU A 221 14.57 11.22 9.81
C LEU A 221 15.22 12.04 10.93
N ALA A 222 15.20 13.37 10.77
CA ALA A 222 15.68 14.30 11.76
C ALA A 222 14.77 14.51 12.99
N ASP A 223 13.47 14.19 12.94
CA ASP A 223 12.51 14.11 14.07
C ASP A 223 12.70 12.80 14.85
N VAL A 224 13.83 12.70 15.54
CA VAL A 224 14.25 11.48 16.24
C VAL A 224 13.44 11.21 17.53
N ASN A 225 12.66 12.18 18.01
CA ASN A 225 11.81 12.00 19.18
C ASN A 225 10.39 11.55 18.82
N ASP A 226 10.04 11.56 17.52
CA ASP A 226 8.74 11.16 16.95
C ASP A 226 7.55 11.95 17.55
N ASP A 227 7.76 13.24 17.83
CA ASP A 227 6.71 14.14 18.32
C ASP A 227 5.95 14.86 17.19
N GLY A 228 6.34 14.60 15.93
CA GLY A 228 5.73 15.13 14.72
C GLY A 228 6.14 16.58 14.43
N THR A 229 7.11 17.12 15.16
CA THR A 229 7.59 18.50 15.00
C THR A 229 9.11 18.56 14.92
N LEU A 230 9.62 18.73 13.70
CA LEU A 230 11.05 18.97 13.49
C LEU A 230 11.54 20.25 14.21
N SER A 231 12.31 20.07 15.26
CA SER A 231 12.78 21.12 16.15
C SER A 231 14.14 20.80 16.79
N PRO A 232 14.82 21.77 17.42
CA PRO A 232 16.08 21.52 18.12
C PRO A 232 16.02 20.46 19.23
N THR A 233 14.82 20.07 19.70
CA THR A 233 14.66 18.94 20.64
C THR A 233 15.12 17.64 20.04
N ASP A 234 15.00 17.49 18.72
CA ASP A 234 15.33 16.23 18.02
C ASP A 234 16.84 16.02 17.94
N PHE A 235 17.63 17.09 17.95
CA PHE A 235 19.08 16.96 18.10
C PHE A 235 19.44 16.32 19.45
N THR A 236 18.70 16.67 20.51
CA THR A 236 18.93 16.09 21.84
C THR A 236 18.50 14.63 21.88
N ALA A 237 17.41 14.28 21.20
CA ALA A 237 16.98 12.90 21.02
C ALA A 237 18.01 12.10 20.20
N TRP A 238 18.46 12.63 19.07
CA TRP A 238 19.52 12.06 18.24
C TRP A 238 20.80 11.81 19.04
N LEU A 239 21.25 12.76 19.86
CA LEU A 239 22.43 12.58 20.71
C LEU A 239 22.25 11.42 21.71
N ASN A 240 21.05 11.23 22.24
CA ASN A 240 20.75 10.13 23.15
C ASN A 240 20.81 8.78 22.43
N VAL A 241 20.17 8.65 21.26
CA VAL A 241 20.21 7.40 20.47
C VAL A 241 21.62 7.12 19.93
N PHE A 242 22.38 8.15 19.55
CA PHE A 242 23.79 8.04 19.15
C PHE A 242 24.68 7.49 20.26
N ASN A 243 24.55 8.02 21.48
CA ASN A 243 25.33 7.53 22.63
C ASN A 243 24.97 6.09 23.02
N ASN A 244 23.73 5.68 22.75
CA ASN A 244 23.24 4.33 23.01
C ASN A 244 23.46 3.37 21.83
N GLN A 245 23.95 3.86 20.69
CA GLN A 245 24.11 3.06 19.45
C GLN A 245 22.78 2.41 19.02
N SER A 246 21.67 3.14 19.16
CA SER A 246 20.33 2.68 18.77
C SER A 246 20.10 2.86 17.26
N PRO A 247 19.30 2.03 16.58
CA PRO A 247 19.14 2.12 15.12
C PRO A 247 18.75 3.51 14.59
N GLU A 248 18.02 4.31 15.36
CA GLU A 248 17.49 5.62 14.99
C GLU A 248 18.59 6.70 14.85
N CYS A 249 19.82 6.45 15.32
CA CYS A 249 20.93 7.36 15.03
C CYS A 249 21.47 7.23 13.61
N ASP A 250 21.14 6.18 12.86
CA ASP A 250 21.52 6.02 11.46
C ASP A 250 20.67 6.96 10.60
N GLN A 251 21.30 8.03 10.15
CA GLN A 251 20.63 9.12 9.43
C GLN A 251 20.98 9.12 7.95
N ASN A 252 21.96 8.29 7.55
CA ASN A 252 22.38 8.13 6.16
C ASN A 252 21.97 6.77 5.56
N GLY A 253 21.36 5.88 6.35
CA GLY A 253 20.85 4.57 5.94
C GLY A 253 21.95 3.55 5.68
N ASP A 254 23.17 3.72 6.24
CA ASP A 254 24.29 2.81 6.01
C ASP A 254 24.34 1.62 6.99
N ASN A 255 23.32 1.50 7.85
CA ASN A 255 23.14 0.54 8.93
C ASN A 255 24.20 0.65 10.04
N THR A 256 24.90 1.78 10.15
CA THR A 256 25.91 2.00 11.20
C THR A 256 25.81 3.40 11.81
N CYS A 257 25.63 3.48 13.12
CA CYS A 257 25.71 4.76 13.82
C CYS A 257 27.16 5.21 14.02
N THR A 258 27.58 6.16 13.21
CA THR A 258 28.92 6.73 13.22
C THR A 258 28.85 8.26 13.20
N PRO A 259 29.98 8.98 13.40
CA PRO A 259 29.97 10.44 13.32
C PRO A 259 29.51 11.01 11.97
N THR A 260 29.44 10.22 10.88
CA THR A 260 28.88 10.71 9.60
C THR A 260 27.38 10.95 9.68
N ASP A 261 26.67 10.24 10.55
CA ASP A 261 25.23 10.43 10.77
C ASP A 261 24.88 11.81 11.32
N PHE A 262 25.79 12.45 12.05
CA PHE A 262 25.57 13.83 12.47
C PHE A 262 25.44 14.77 11.26
N THR A 263 26.24 14.55 10.22
CA THR A 263 26.20 15.39 9.01
C THR A 263 24.94 15.09 8.20
N ALA A 264 24.50 13.83 8.18
CA ALA A 264 23.25 13.43 7.56
C ALA A 264 22.04 14.01 8.32
N TRP A 265 22.03 13.94 9.65
CA TRP A 265 21.00 14.57 10.49
C TRP A 265 20.88 16.07 10.22
N ILE A 266 22.00 16.81 10.14
CA ILE A 266 21.96 18.25 9.77
C ILE A 266 21.35 18.44 8.39
N THR A 267 21.67 17.57 7.45
CA THR A 267 21.14 17.65 6.07
C THR A 267 19.63 17.43 6.08
N ASN A 268 19.17 16.39 6.76
CA ASN A 268 17.76 16.06 6.94
C ASN A 268 17.01 17.20 7.67
N PHE A 269 17.57 17.71 8.77
CA PHE A 269 16.99 18.82 9.54
C PHE A 269 16.80 20.10 8.71
N ASN A 270 17.76 20.42 7.84
CA ASN A 270 17.67 21.60 6.97
C ASN A 270 16.79 21.38 5.74
N ALA A 271 16.65 20.14 5.29
CA ALA A 271 15.72 19.77 4.23
C ALA A 271 14.26 19.87 4.71
N GLY A 272 14.04 19.66 6.01
CA GLY A 272 12.72 19.62 6.62
C GLY A 272 12.16 18.21 6.69
N CYS A 273 10.88 18.15 7.03
CA CYS A 273 9.94 17.11 6.61
C CYS A 273 9.11 17.78 5.48
#